data_AF-A0A166I1J9-F1
#
_entry.id   AF-A0A166I1J9-F1
#
_cell.length_a   1.000
_cell.length_b   1.000
_cell.length_c   1.000
_cell.angle_alpha   90.00
_cell.angle_beta   90.00
_cell.angle_gamma   90.00
#
_symmetry.space_group_name_H-M   'P 1'
#
loop_
_entity.id
_entity.type
_entity.pdbx_description
1 polymer ?
#
loop_
_entity_poly.entity_id
_entity_poly.type
_entity_poly.pdbx_seq_one_letter_code
_entity_poly.pdbx_strand_id
1 'polypeptide(L)'
;MLDLPVWFVIGSFVVLSLVLAADLLLVYKRPHVPSLKESGLWVGFYVALALVFALLMLILGGGELAGQFVAGWLTEYSLSVDNLFVFVIIMGRFAVPAKLQQEVLMVGIIIALIFRGVFILLGAQLIESFSWIFYLFGAFLVYTAWNQAFGKEDEDGGTDNLLIRLLRR
;
A
#
# COMPACT_ATOMS: atom_id res chain seq x y z
N MET A 1 27.15 1.16 17.50
CA MET A 1 27.50 -0.28 17.60
C MET A 1 26.19 -1.04 17.37
N LEU A 2 26.17 -2.24 16.81
CA LEU A 2 24.90 -2.93 16.55
C LEU A 2 24.24 -3.26 17.90
N ASP A 3 23.24 -2.48 18.32
CA ASP A 3 22.50 -2.68 19.58
C ASP A 3 21.60 -3.94 19.54
N LEU A 4 21.53 -4.60 18.37
CA LEU A 4 20.82 -5.86 18.17
C LEU A 4 21.81 -6.99 17.83
N PRO A 5 21.58 -8.21 18.36
CA PRO A 5 22.37 -9.37 17.98
C PRO A 5 22.34 -9.64 16.47
N VAL A 6 23.50 -9.94 15.86
CA VAL A 6 23.61 -10.19 14.41
C VAL A 6 22.69 -11.32 13.93
N TRP A 7 22.52 -12.37 14.73
CA TRP A 7 21.61 -13.47 14.41
C TRP A 7 20.15 -13.02 14.34
N PHE A 8 19.76 -12.04 15.17
CA PHE A 8 18.40 -11.49 15.18
C PHE A 8 18.17 -10.64 13.94
N VAL A 9 19.15 -9.83 13.55
CA VAL A 9 19.08 -9.01 12.32
C VAL A 9 18.97 -9.91 11.08
N ILE A 10 19.86 -10.87 10.92
CA ILE A 10 19.85 -11.81 9.78
C ILE A 10 18.55 -12.64 9.80
N GLY A 11 18.16 -13.17 10.96
CA GLY A 11 16.93 -13.92 11.13
C GLY A 11 15.69 -13.11 10.74
N SER A 12 15.63 -11.84 11.14
CA SER A 12 14.53 -10.94 10.80
C SER A 12 14.44 -10.72 9.29
N PHE A 13 15.56 -10.45 8.61
CA PHE A 13 15.58 -10.28 7.15
C PHE A 13 15.13 -11.55 6.42
N VAL A 14 15.59 -12.72 6.86
CA VAL A 14 15.18 -14.01 6.27
C VAL A 14 13.68 -14.24 6.47
N VAL A 15 13.17 -14.10 7.70
CA VAL A 15 11.76 -14.30 8.01
C VAL A 15 10.87 -13.32 7.23
N LEU A 16 11.22 -12.03 7.21
CA LEU A 16 10.44 -11.01 6.47
C LEU A 16 10.44 -11.28 4.97
N SER A 17 11.57 -11.68 4.39
CA SER A 17 11.65 -12.02 2.96
C SER A 17 10.82 -13.25 2.64
N LEU A 18 10.81 -14.26 3.51
CA LEU A 18 9.98 -15.46 3.35
C LEU A 18 8.48 -15.14 3.48
N VAL A 19 8.09 -14.31 4.44
CA VAL A 19 6.69 -13.87 4.60
C VAL A 19 6.23 -13.11 3.36
N LEU A 20 7.03 -12.16 2.87
CA LEU A 20 6.71 -11.40 1.65
C LEU A 20 6.60 -12.32 0.42
N ALA A 21 7.56 -13.24 0.24
CA ALA A 21 7.51 -14.19 -0.86
C ALA A 21 6.30 -15.13 -0.77
N ALA A 22 5.97 -15.61 0.43
CA ALA A 22 4.81 -16.47 0.66
C ALA A 22 3.49 -15.72 0.38
N ASP A 23 3.37 -14.45 0.80
CA ASP A 23 2.21 -13.60 0.54
C ASP A 23 2.00 -13.41 -0.96
N LEU A 24 3.03 -12.97 -1.69
CA LEU A 24 2.96 -12.78 -3.14
C LEU A 24 2.62 -14.08 -3.88
N LEU A 25 3.18 -15.22 -3.45
CA LEU A 25 2.87 -16.53 -4.03
C LEU A 25 1.44 -16.99 -3.73
N LEU A 26 0.93 -16.71 -2.53
CA LEU A 26 -0.43 -17.06 -2.13
C LEU A 26 -1.44 -16.25 -2.94
N VAL A 27 -1.24 -14.93 -3.03
CA VAL A 27 -2.08 -14.02 -3.82
C VAL A 27 -2.06 -14.43 -5.30
N TYR A 28 -0.89 -14.78 -5.85
CA TYR A 28 -0.77 -15.22 -7.24
C TYR A 28 -1.50 -16.56 -7.50
N LYS A 29 -1.42 -17.52 -6.57
CA LYS A 29 -2.02 -18.86 -6.75
C LYS A 29 -3.52 -18.92 -6.47
N ARG A 30 -4.06 -17.97 -5.70
CA ARG A 30 -5.49 -17.93 -5.33
C ARG A 30 -6.12 -16.60 -5.76
N PRO A 31 -6.32 -16.38 -7.07
CA PRO A 31 -7.06 -15.22 -7.53
C PRO A 31 -8.54 -15.37 -7.19
N HIS A 32 -8.98 -14.75 -6.11
CA HIS A 32 -10.39 -14.53 -5.78
C HIS A 32 -10.57 -13.13 -5.20
N VAL A 33 -11.76 -12.56 -5.40
CA VAL A 33 -12.14 -11.30 -4.76
C VAL A 33 -12.23 -11.56 -3.24
N PRO A 34 -11.40 -10.92 -2.39
CA PRO A 34 -11.43 -11.15 -0.95
C PRO A 34 -12.73 -10.61 -0.35
N SER A 35 -13.32 -11.34 0.59
CA SER A 35 -14.45 -10.80 1.36
C SER A 35 -13.98 -9.79 2.40
N LEU A 36 -14.82 -8.84 2.81
CA LEU A 36 -14.47 -7.87 3.86
C LEU A 36 -14.00 -8.53 5.17
N LYS A 37 -14.59 -9.67 5.53
CA LYS A 37 -14.22 -10.44 6.73
C LYS A 37 -12.82 -11.04 6.60
N GLU A 38 -12.52 -11.59 5.43
CA GLU A 38 -11.22 -12.17 5.12
C GLU A 38 -10.13 -11.09 5.07
N SER A 39 -10.38 -9.97 4.39
CA SER A 39 -9.45 -8.84 4.36
C SER A 39 -9.17 -8.28 5.76
N GLY A 40 -10.21 -8.11 6.59
CA GLY A 40 -10.04 -7.67 7.96
C GLY A 40 -9.21 -8.63 8.82
N LEU A 41 -9.37 -9.94 8.60
CA LEU A 41 -8.58 -10.96 9.28
C LEU A 41 -7.10 -10.90 8.87
N TRP A 42 -6.82 -10.78 7.57
CA TRP A 42 -5.44 -10.64 7.07
C TRP A 42 -4.76 -9.36 7.56
N VAL A 43 -5.46 -8.22 7.53
CA VAL A 43 -4.95 -6.95 8.08
C VAL A 43 -4.65 -7.11 9.57
N GLY A 44 -5.59 -7.67 10.34
CA GLY A 44 -5.39 -7.91 11.78
C GLY A 44 -4.20 -8.83 12.06
N PHE A 45 -4.03 -9.90 11.27
CA PHE A 45 -2.90 -10.81 11.37
C PHE A 45 -1.57 -10.11 11.14
N TYR A 46 -1.43 -9.31 10.07
CA TYR A 46 -0.19 -8.61 9.77
C TYR A 46 0.12 -7.48 10.75
N VAL A 47 -0.90 -6.75 11.22
CA VAL A 47 -0.75 -5.77 12.30
C VAL A 47 -0.27 -6.45 13.59
N ALA A 48 -0.87 -7.58 13.96
CA ALA A 48 -0.45 -8.34 15.13
C ALA A 48 1.01 -8.83 14.99
N LEU A 49 1.39 -9.32 13.82
CA LEU A 49 2.77 -9.73 13.54
C LEU A 49 3.76 -8.57 13.69
N ALA A 50 3.42 -7.38 13.19
CA ALA A 50 4.22 -6.17 13.36
C ALA A 50 4.34 -5.76 14.83
N LEU A 51 3.26 -5.84 15.61
CA LEU A 51 3.28 -5.53 17.04
C LEU A 51 4.10 -6.54 17.85
N VAL A 52 4.02 -7.83 17.51
CA VAL A 52 4.89 -8.86 18.10
C VAL A 52 6.36 -8.55 17.78
N PHE A 53 6.67 -8.18 16.55
CA PHE A 53 8.03 -7.79 16.17
C PHE A 53 8.50 -6.53 16.91
N ALA A 54 7.63 -5.52 17.07
CA ALA A 54 7.91 -4.32 17.85
C ALA A 54 8.21 -4.66 19.32
N LEU A 55 7.48 -5.62 19.91
CA LEU A 55 7.72 -6.09 21.27
C LEU A 55 9.06 -6.84 21.37
N LEU A 56 9.40 -7.67 20.38
CA LEU A 56 10.72 -8.34 20.32
C LEU A 56 11.84 -7.31 20.22
N MET A 57 11.67 -6.26 19.41
CA MET A 57 12.60 -5.13 19.31
C MET A 57 12.73 -4.39 20.65
N LEU A 58 11.63 -4.20 21.38
CA LEU A 58 11.65 -3.55 22.70
C LEU A 58 12.45 -4.36 23.72
N ILE A 59 12.28 -5.68 23.72
CA ILE A 59 12.96 -6.58 24.67
C ILE A 59 14.45 -6.72 24.32
N LEU A 60 14.79 -6.81 23.03
CA LEU A 60 16.16 -7.11 22.56
C LEU A 60 17.02 -5.88 22.29
N GLY A 61 16.41 -4.77 21.85
CA GLY A 61 17.09 -3.55 21.43
C GLY A 61 16.64 -2.28 22.17
N GLY A 62 15.73 -2.39 23.12
CA GLY A 62 15.25 -1.27 23.93
C GLY A 62 14.22 -0.37 23.26
N GLY A 63 13.79 0.67 23.99
CA GLY A 63 12.68 1.55 23.60
C GLY A 63 12.96 2.41 22.37
N GLU A 64 14.20 2.81 22.15
CA GLU A 64 14.58 3.65 21.01
C GLU A 64 14.41 2.90 19.68
N LEU A 65 14.99 1.70 19.58
CA LEU A 65 14.89 0.86 18.38
C LEU A 65 13.46 0.38 18.11
N ALA A 66 12.72 0.02 19.17
CA ALA A 66 11.31 -0.32 19.05
C ALA A 66 10.47 0.88 18.57
N GLY A 67 10.74 2.08 19.10
CA GLY A 67 10.08 3.31 18.68
C GLY A 67 10.36 3.66 17.23
N GLN A 68 11.61 3.55 16.79
CA GLN A 68 12.01 3.74 15.39
C GLN A 68 11.31 2.73 14.46
N PHE A 69 11.25 1.45 14.86
CA PHE A 69 10.53 0.43 14.10
C PHE A 69 9.04 0.76 13.97
N VAL A 70 8.36 1.07 15.08
CA VAL A 70 6.92 1.38 15.06
C VAL A 70 6.63 2.64 14.25
N ALA A 71 7.44 3.68 14.39
CA ALA A 71 7.31 4.91 13.60
C ALA A 71 7.49 4.64 12.09
N GLY A 72 8.53 3.89 11.72
CA GLY A 72 8.77 3.49 10.34
C GLY A 72 7.65 2.61 9.79
N TRP A 73 7.27 1.55 10.51
CA TRP A 73 6.18 0.65 10.13
C TRP A 73 4.86 1.40 9.94
N LEU A 74 4.48 2.28 10.87
CA LEU A 74 3.23 3.04 10.79
C LEU A 74 3.23 4.01 9.61
N THR A 75 4.36 4.67 9.36
CA THR A 75 4.55 5.55 8.20
C THR A 75 4.38 4.78 6.90
N GLU A 76 5.06 3.64 6.78
CA GLU A 76 4.97 2.79 5.59
C GLU A 76 3.58 2.16 5.40
N TYR A 77 2.92 1.80 6.50
CA TYR A 77 1.53 1.31 6.50
C TYR A 77 0.59 2.39 5.99
N SER A 78 0.69 3.63 6.47
CA SER A 78 -0.13 4.75 5.99
C SER A 78 0.04 4.98 4.48
N LEU A 79 1.29 4.98 4.00
CA LEU A 79 1.58 5.14 2.57
C LEU A 79 1.01 3.99 1.71
N SER A 80 0.91 2.78 2.27
CA SER A 80 0.31 1.64 1.56
C SER A 80 -1.20 1.79 1.36
N VAL A 81 -1.91 2.41 2.32
CA VAL A 81 -3.35 2.67 2.25
C VAL A 81 -3.66 3.72 1.19
N ASP A 82 -2.84 4.77 1.09
CA ASP A 82 -2.96 5.80 0.06
C ASP A 82 -2.85 5.20 -1.36
N ASN A 83 -1.92 4.26 -1.56
CA ASN A 83 -1.76 3.57 -2.83
C ASN A 83 -2.99 2.72 -3.21
N LEU A 84 -3.60 2.03 -2.25
CA LEU A 84 -4.83 1.26 -2.47
C LEU A 84 -5.97 2.16 -2.96
N PHE A 85 -6.11 3.35 -2.39
CA PHE A 85 -7.15 4.31 -2.77
C PHE A 85 -7.01 4.76 -4.22
N VAL A 86 -5.79 5.10 -4.66
CA VAL A 86 -5.50 5.43 -6.06
C VAL A 86 -5.89 4.28 -6.99
N PHE A 87 -5.55 3.04 -6.64
CA PHE A 87 -5.90 1.88 -7.46
C PHE A 87 -7.42 1.70 -7.57
N VAL A 88 -8.16 1.84 -6.47
CA VAL A 88 -9.63 1.73 -6.49
C VAL A 88 -10.26 2.80 -7.39
N ILE A 89 -9.80 4.06 -7.31
CA ILE A 89 -10.28 5.13 -8.19
C ILE A 89 -9.99 4.83 -9.66
N ILE A 90 -8.75 4.44 -9.97
CA ILE A 90 -8.34 4.14 -11.35
C ILE A 90 -9.17 2.98 -11.90
N MET A 91 -9.30 1.88 -11.15
CA MET A 91 -10.10 0.73 -11.55
C MET A 91 -11.58 1.09 -11.75
N GLY A 92 -12.14 1.93 -10.87
CA GLY A 92 -13.50 2.45 -11.00
C GLY A 92 -13.68 3.28 -12.27
N ARG A 93 -12.74 4.19 -12.58
CA ARG A 93 -12.78 5.02 -13.79
C ARG A 93 -12.68 4.22 -15.09
N PHE A 94 -11.91 3.13 -15.08
CA PHE A 94 -11.77 2.23 -16.23
C PHE A 94 -12.80 1.10 -16.24
N ALA A 95 -13.77 1.10 -15.32
CA ALA A 95 -14.78 0.06 -15.16
C ALA A 95 -14.18 -1.37 -15.18
N VAL A 96 -13.06 -1.57 -14.47
CA VAL A 96 -12.32 -2.83 -14.48
C VAL A 96 -13.19 -3.94 -13.88
N PRO A 97 -13.49 -5.02 -14.64
CA PRO A 97 -14.30 -6.12 -14.15
C PRO A 97 -13.73 -6.73 -12.87
N ALA A 98 -14.57 -7.10 -11.91
CA ALA A 98 -14.15 -7.63 -10.60
C ALA A 98 -13.14 -8.79 -10.68
N LYS A 99 -13.27 -9.64 -11.71
CA LYS A 99 -12.34 -10.75 -11.98
C LYS A 99 -10.90 -10.31 -12.31
N LEU A 100 -10.70 -9.11 -12.85
CA LEU A 100 -9.39 -8.55 -13.23
C LEU A 100 -8.83 -7.60 -12.17
N GLN A 101 -9.63 -7.16 -11.20
CA GLN A 101 -9.19 -6.19 -10.19
C GLN A 101 -7.99 -6.71 -9.38
N GLN A 102 -7.99 -7.99 -9.02
CA GLN A 102 -6.87 -8.58 -8.28
C GLN A 102 -5.59 -8.65 -9.11
N GLU A 103 -5.68 -8.93 -10.42
CA GLU A 103 -4.51 -8.93 -11.31
C GLU A 103 -3.92 -7.52 -11.43
N VAL A 104 -4.78 -6.51 -11.62
CA VAL A 104 -4.36 -5.10 -11.68
C VAL A 104 -3.74 -4.65 -10.35
N LEU A 105 -4.35 -5.01 -9.22
CA LEU A 105 -3.81 -4.74 -7.89
C LEU A 105 -2.45 -5.41 -7.68
N MET A 106 -2.29 -6.69 -8.07
CA MET A 106 -1.04 -7.41 -7.93
C MET A 106 0.09 -6.77 -8.75
N VAL A 107 -0.19 -6.39 -10.00
CA VAL A 107 0.77 -5.66 -10.84
C VAL A 107 1.13 -4.33 -10.18
N GLY A 108 0.13 -3.60 -9.67
CA GLY A 108 0.33 -2.35 -8.92
C GLY A 108 1.23 -2.52 -7.69
N ILE A 109 1.00 -3.55 -6.88
CA ILE A 109 1.80 -3.88 -5.69
C ILE A 109 3.24 -4.20 -6.08
N ILE A 110 3.46 -5.03 -7.10
CA ILE A 110 4.81 -5.39 -7.56
C ILE A 110 5.57 -4.14 -8.04
N ILE A 111 4.93 -3.31 -8.86
CA ILE A 111 5.53 -2.06 -9.36
C ILE A 111 5.83 -1.10 -8.19
N ALA A 112 4.91 -0.96 -7.24
CA ALA A 112 5.10 -0.12 -6.06
C ALA A 112 6.26 -0.61 -5.19
N LEU A 113 6.40 -1.92 -4.98
CA LEU A 113 7.52 -2.52 -4.26
C LEU A 113 8.85 -2.28 -4.96
N ILE A 114 8.90 -2.39 -6.29
CA ILE A 114 10.11 -2.10 -7.08
C ILE A 114 10.50 -0.63 -6.94
N PHE A 115 9.56 0.30 -7.18
CA PHE A 115 9.84 1.74 -7.04
C PHE A 115 10.26 2.10 -5.61
N ARG A 116 9.64 1.48 -4.61
CA ARG A 116 10.03 1.65 -3.21
C ARG A 116 11.45 1.15 -2.96
N GLY A 117 11.82 -0.03 -3.45
CA GLY A 117 13.20 -0.54 -3.38
C GLY A 117 14.20 0.40 -4.04
N VAL A 118 13.85 0.95 -5.22
CA VAL A 118 14.67 1.95 -5.93
C VAL A 118 14.82 3.22 -5.10
N PHE A 119 13.75 3.78 -4.53
CA PHE A 119 13.83 5.00 -3.71
C PHE A 119 14.65 4.80 -2.43
N ILE A 120 14.56 3.62 -1.80
CA ILE A 120 15.39 3.28 -0.65
C ILE A 120 16.88 3.24 -1.03
N LEU A 121 17.22 2.63 -2.18
CA LEU A 121 18.60 2.54 -2.67
C LEU A 121 19.17 3.89 -3.14
N LEU A 122 18.34 4.73 -3.77
CA LEU A 122 18.74 6.06 -4.24
C LEU A 122 18.92 7.06 -3.08
N GLY A 123 18.39 6.76 -1.89
CA GLY A 123 18.70 7.47 -0.65
C GLY A 123 17.91 8.77 -0.42
N ALA A 124 18.10 9.34 0.77
CA ALA A 124 17.34 10.48 1.30
C ALA A 124 17.45 11.76 0.46
N GLN A 125 18.55 11.95 -0.27
CA GLN A 125 18.81 13.17 -1.03
C GLN A 125 17.90 13.31 -2.27
N LEU A 126 17.44 12.20 -2.84
CA LEU A 126 16.40 12.23 -3.89
C LEU A 126 15.03 12.54 -3.29
N ILE A 127 14.70 11.92 -2.15
CA ILE A 127 13.38 12.06 -1.50
C ILE A 127 13.11 13.51 -1.11
N GLU A 128 14.10 14.22 -0.56
CA GLU A 128 13.96 15.62 -0.17
C GLU A 128 13.61 16.52 -1.38
N SER A 129 14.23 16.27 -2.53
CA SER A 129 13.99 17.02 -3.78
C SER A 129 12.59 16.78 -4.37
N PHE A 130 12.00 15.60 -4.13
CA PHE A 130 10.67 15.23 -4.62
C PHE A 130 9.56 15.35 -3.55
N SER A 131 9.88 15.84 -2.35
CA SER A 131 8.94 15.99 -1.23
C SER A 131 7.69 16.81 -1.60
N TRP A 132 7.80 17.79 -2.50
CA TRP A 132 6.68 18.58 -3.01
C TRP A 132 5.61 17.75 -3.74
N ILE A 133 6.01 16.64 -4.38
CA ILE A 133 5.10 15.73 -5.08
C ILE A 133 4.15 15.04 -4.10
N PHE A 134 4.64 14.71 -2.89
CA PHE A 134 3.79 14.13 -1.84
C PHE A 134 2.69 15.09 -1.41
N TYR A 135 2.96 16.40 -1.32
CA TYR A 135 1.91 17.39 -1.01
C TYR A 135 0.88 17.51 -2.14
N LEU A 136 1.31 17.46 -3.41
CA LEU A 136 0.41 17.47 -4.57
C LEU A 136 -0.48 16.22 -4.58
N PHE A 137 0.11 15.03 -4.39
CA PHE A 137 -0.62 13.77 -4.30
C PHE A 137 -1.57 13.76 -3.09
N GLY A 138 -1.12 14.21 -1.91
CA GLY A 138 -1.95 14.33 -0.72
C GLY A 138 -3.16 15.24 -0.93
N ALA A 139 -2.97 16.41 -1.55
CA ALA A 139 -4.08 17.30 -1.90
C ALA A 139 -5.05 16.65 -2.90
N PHE A 140 -4.53 15.94 -3.91
CA PHE A 140 -5.35 15.20 -4.86
C PHE A 140 -6.15 14.06 -4.19
N LEU A 141 -5.55 13.33 -3.25
CA LEU A 141 -6.21 12.27 -2.48
C LEU A 141 -7.33 12.84 -1.60
N VAL A 142 -7.08 13.95 -0.91
CA VAL A 142 -8.12 14.62 -0.11
C VAL A 142 -9.28 15.09 -1.00
N TYR A 143 -8.98 15.71 -2.15
CA TYR A 143 -10.00 16.13 -3.11
C TYR A 143 -10.83 14.95 -3.62
N THR A 144 -10.18 13.84 -3.99
CA THR A 144 -10.86 12.66 -4.52
C THR A 144 -11.66 11.90 -3.45
N ALA A 145 -11.12 11.76 -2.24
CA ALA A 145 -11.83 11.21 -1.09
C ALA A 145 -13.07 12.04 -0.73
N TRP A 146 -12.95 13.38 -0.74
CA TRP A 146 -14.09 14.27 -0.56
C TRP A 146 -15.15 14.04 -1.65
N ASN A 147 -14.74 14.00 -2.92
CA ASN A 147 -15.66 13.78 -4.02
C ASN A 147 -16.31 12.38 -3.99
N GLN A 148 -15.67 11.38 -3.39
CA GLN A 148 -16.24 10.04 -3.24
C GLN A 148 -17.19 9.94 -2.02
N ALA A 149 -16.86 10.60 -0.91
CA ALA A 149 -17.67 10.60 0.30
C ALA A 149 -18.94 11.45 0.15
N PHE A 150 -18.88 12.51 -0.66
CA PHE A 150 -19.98 13.48 -0.83
C PHE A 150 -20.51 13.57 -2.27
N GLY A 151 -19.88 12.88 -3.23
CA GLY A 151 -20.40 12.74 -4.59
C GLY A 151 -21.59 11.79 -4.59
N LYS A 152 -22.67 12.20 -5.23
CA LYS A 152 -23.84 11.35 -5.43
C LYS A 152 -23.43 10.13 -6.24
N GLU A 153 -23.84 8.94 -5.80
CA GLU A 153 -23.90 7.73 -6.62
C GLU A 153 -24.81 8.03 -7.81
N ASP A 154 -24.24 8.55 -8.89
CA ASP A 154 -24.81 8.27 -10.20
C ASP A 154 -24.34 6.85 -10.54
N GLU A 155 -25.12 5.87 -10.06
CA GLU A 155 -25.23 4.57 -10.70
C GLU A 155 -25.66 4.82 -12.15
N ASP A 156 -24.69 5.00 -13.05
CA ASP A 156 -24.84 4.50 -14.40
C ASP A 156 -23.48 4.41 -15.09
N GLY A 157 -23.19 3.22 -15.60
CA GLY A 157 -22.10 3.00 -16.52
C GLY A 157 -22.28 3.91 -17.72
N GLY A 158 -21.34 4.83 -17.92
CA GLY A 158 -21.50 5.86 -18.94
C GLY A 158 -20.25 6.67 -19.14
N THR A 159 -19.14 6.00 -19.46
CA THR A 159 -18.06 6.65 -20.22
C THR A 159 -18.64 7.04 -21.58
N ASP A 160 -19.28 8.21 -21.69
CA ASP A 160 -19.47 8.98 -22.92
C ASP A 160 -20.57 10.04 -22.78
N ASN A 161 -20.22 11.34 -22.75
CA ASN A 161 -21.04 12.37 -23.44
C ASN A 161 -20.47 13.80 -23.50
N LEU A 162 -19.20 14.09 -23.24
CA LEU A 162 -18.67 15.44 -23.56
C LEU A 162 -18.33 15.58 -25.05
N LEU A 163 -17.75 14.54 -25.65
CA LEU A 163 -17.41 14.49 -27.08
C LEU A 163 -18.66 14.28 -27.96
N ILE A 164 -19.60 13.43 -27.55
CA ILE A 164 -20.84 13.17 -28.31
C ILE A 164 -21.80 14.38 -28.28
N ARG A 165 -21.83 15.14 -27.18
CA ARG A 165 -22.67 16.35 -27.05
C ARG A 165 -22.15 17.53 -27.87
N LEU A 166 -20.87 17.51 -28.25
CA LEU A 166 -20.24 18.48 -29.13
C LEU A 166 -20.45 18.16 -30.63
N LEU A 167 -20.64 16.88 -30.98
CA LEU A 167 -20.92 16.43 -32.35
C LEU A 167 -22.40 16.46 -32.74
N ARG A 168 -23.31 16.69 -31.78
CA ARG A 168 -24.76 16.80 -32.02
C ARG A 168 -25.24 18.24 -32.17
N ARG A 169 -24.37 19.17 -32.56
CA ARG A 169 -24.73 20.55 -32.90
C ARG A 169 -24.42 20.86 -34.35
#